data_AF-A0A3D0D8X3-F1
#
_entry.id   AF-A0A3D0D8X3-F1
#
_cell.length_a   1.000
_cell.length_b   1.000
_cell.length_c   1.000
_cell.angle_alpha   90.00
_cell.angle_beta   90.00
_cell.angle_gamma   90.00
#
_symmetry.space_group_name_H-M   'P 1'
#
loop_
_entity.id
_entity.type
_entity.pdbx_description
1 polymer ?
#
loop_
_entity_poly.entity_id
_entity_poly.type
_entity_poly.pdbx_seq_one_letter_code
_entity_poly.pdbx_strand_id
1 'polypeptide(L)' 'MASVANSDLSDLLPITAVRDATGRLTITGCDLATLAAEYGTPLYLYDQATLDAAVAEYRAALAAHWP' A
#
# COMPACT_ATOMS: atom_id res chain seq x y z
N MET A 1 3.33 -21.51 -23.85
CA MET A 1 2.79 -21.57 -22.47
C MET A 1 3.61 -20.64 -21.59
N ALA A 2 3.40 -19.33 -21.70
CA ALA A 2 3.99 -18.38 -20.76
C ALA A 2 3.06 -18.33 -19.54
N SER A 3 3.59 -18.72 -18.37
CA SER A 3 2.91 -18.59 -17.10
C SER A 3 2.50 -17.14 -16.91
N VAL A 4 1.20 -16.85 -16.82
CA VAL A 4 0.73 -15.58 -16.27
C VAL A 4 1.34 -15.51 -14.88
N ALA A 5 2.25 -14.55 -14.65
CA ALA A 5 2.88 -14.35 -13.37
C ALA A 5 1.77 -14.26 -12.33
N ASN A 6 1.76 -15.20 -11.39
CA ASN A 6 0.92 -15.14 -10.20
C ASN A 6 1.39 -13.91 -9.43
N SER A 7 0.79 -12.75 -9.76
CA SER A 7 1.39 -11.44 -9.57
C SER A 7 1.31 -11.10 -8.09
N ASP A 8 2.47 -11.00 -7.46
CA ASP A 8 2.56 -10.49 -6.12
C ASP A 8 1.97 -9.08 -6.10
N LEU A 9 0.85 -8.89 -5.39
CA LEU A 9 0.19 -7.59 -5.28
C LEU A 9 1.02 -6.62 -4.42
N SER A 10 2.12 -7.07 -3.80
CA SER A 10 2.99 -6.27 -2.95
C SER A 10 3.54 -5.03 -3.66
N ASP A 11 3.77 -5.08 -4.98
CA ASP A 11 4.26 -3.93 -5.75
C ASP A 11 3.15 -2.89 -6.06
N LEU A 12 1.88 -3.28 -5.94
CA LEU A 12 0.73 -2.44 -6.25
C LEU A 12 0.03 -1.87 -5.02
N LEU A 13 0.12 -2.58 -3.89
CA LEU A 13 -0.54 -2.20 -2.65
C LEU A 13 0.33 -1.24 -1.82
N PRO A 14 -0.27 -0.49 -0.89
CA PRO A 14 0.49 0.26 0.10
C PRO A 14 1.48 -0.62 0.86
N ILE A 15 2.62 -0.06 1.27
CA ILE A 15 3.74 -0.82 1.86
C ILE A 15 3.39 -1.50 3.18
N THR A 16 2.36 -1.01 3.89
CA THR A 16 1.86 -1.62 5.13
C THR A 16 0.67 -2.55 4.90
N ALA A 17 0.30 -2.81 3.64
CA ALA A 17 -0.76 -3.74 3.32
C ALA A 17 -0.34 -5.16 3.71
N VAL A 18 -1.11 -5.78 4.60
CA VAL A 18 -0.87 -7.14 5.06
C VAL A 18 -2.16 -7.93 4.93
N ARG A 19 -2.04 -9.13 4.35
CA ARG A 19 -3.08 -10.14 4.45
C ARG A 19 -2.87 -10.94 5.73
N ASP A 20 -3.81 -10.85 6.66
CA ASP A 20 -3.70 -11.55 7.95
C ASP A 20 -3.92 -13.07 7.80
N ALA A 21 -3.75 -13.81 8.91
CA ALA A 21 -3.92 -15.27 8.95
C ALA A 21 -5.35 -15.73 8.63
N THR A 22 -6.35 -14.86 8.75
CA THR A 22 -7.76 -15.12 8.40
C THR A 22 -8.05 -14.79 6.94
N GLY A 23 -7.08 -14.23 6.22
CA GLY A 23 -7.18 -13.85 4.83
C GLY A 23 -7.75 -12.46 4.60
N ARG A 24 -7.94 -11.65 5.65
CA ARG A 24 -8.43 -10.27 5.56
C ARG A 24 -7.30 -9.32 5.20
N LEU A 25 -7.64 -8.24 4.49
CA LEU A 25 -6.69 -7.20 4.13
C LEU A 25 -6.68 -6.12 5.20
N THR A 26 -5.48 -5.79 5.67
CA THR A 26 -5.24 -4.73 6.65
C THR A 26 -4.26 -3.72 6.09
N ILE A 27 -4.44 -2.44 6.45
CA ILE A 27 -3.49 -1.36 6.19
C ILE A 27 -3.21 -0.68 7.53
N THR A 28 -1.93 -0.48 7.87
CA THR A 28 -1.52 0.06 9.19
C THR A 28 -2.17 -0.65 10.39
N GLY A 29 -2.48 -1.95 10.27
CA GLY A 29 -3.18 -2.74 11.30
C GLY A 29 -4.70 -2.54 11.36
N CYS A 30 -5.27 -1.67 10.53
CA CYS A 30 -6.71 -1.48 10.41
C CYS A 30 -7.29 -2.44 9.37
N ASP A 31 -8.34 -3.16 9.74
CA ASP A 31 -9.05 -4.03 8.82
C ASP A 31 -9.95 -3.25 7.85
N LEU A 32 -9.81 -3.51 6.55
CA LEU A 32 -10.50 -2.74 5.52
C LEU A 32 -12.01 -3.00 5.47
N ALA A 33 -12.48 -4.20 5.82
CA ALA A 33 -13.91 -4.51 5.85
C ALA A 33 -14.60 -3.78 7.01
N THR A 34 -13.94 -3.68 8.17
CA THR A 34 -14.40 -2.90 9.31
C THR A 34 -14.50 -1.42 8.94
N LEU A 35 -13.46 -0.86 8.31
CA LEU A 35 -13.48 0.54 7.86
C LEU A 35 -14.59 0.80 6.82
N ALA A 36 -14.79 -0.10 5.86
CA ALA A 36 -15.86 0.03 4.86
C ALA A 36 -17.26 -0.02 5.50
N ALA A 37 -17.45 -0.84 6.54
CA ALA A 37 -18.71 -0.89 7.29
C ALA A 37 -18.95 0.40 8.11
N GLU A 38 -17.89 0.98 8.66
CA GLU A 38 -17.96 2.19 9.49
C GLU A 38 -18.16 3.48 8.66
N TYR A 39 -17.39 3.63 7.58
CA TYR A 39 -17.33 4.86 6.79
C TYR A 39 -18.08 4.79 5.44
N GLY A 40 -18.57 3.62 5.06
CA GLY A 40 -19.25 3.40 3.78
C GLY A 40 -18.28 3.24 2.61
N THR A 41 -18.83 3.14 1.39
CA THR A 41 -18.05 3.03 0.15
C THR A 41 -18.60 3.99 -0.92
N PRO A 42 -17.76 4.56 -1.80
CA PRO A 42 -16.30 4.35 -1.90
C PRO A 42 -15.52 5.02 -0.75
N LEU A 43 -14.46 4.34 -0.27
CA LEU A 43 -13.58 4.82 0.79
C LEU A 43 -12.13 4.84 0.27
N TYR A 44 -11.52 6.02 0.28
CA TYR A 44 -10.11 6.19 -0.07
C TYR A 44 -9.26 6.21 1.19
N LEU A 45 -8.23 5.37 1.22
CA LEU A 45 -7.30 5.25 2.35
C LEU A 45 -5.90 5.58 1.85
N TYR A 46 -5.21 6.43 2.61
CA TYR A 46 -3.80 6.74 2.40
C TYR A 46 -2.99 6.09 3.51
N ASP A 47 -1.98 5.32 3.12
CA ASP A 47 -0.99 4.79 4.05
C ASP A 47 0.13 5.81 4.24
N GLN A 48 0.27 6.29 5.47
CA GLN A 48 1.29 7.28 5.80
C GLN A 48 2.70 6.78 5.49
N ALA A 49 3.02 5.52 5.80
CA ALA A 49 4.37 5.01 5.58
C ALA A 49 4.71 4.93 4.09
N THR A 50 3.70 4.64 3.25
CA THR A 50 3.83 4.67 1.79
C THR A 50 4.14 6.10 1.30
N LEU A 51 3.41 7.10 1.81
CA LEU A 51 3.64 8.50 1.45
C LEU A 51 5.03 8.99 1.89
N ASP A 52 5.43 8.68 3.12
CA ASP A 52 6.74 9.05 3.66
C ASP A 52 7.88 8.42 2.86
N ALA A 53 7.75 7.14 2.48
CA ALA A 53 8.72 6.45 1.64
C ALA A 53 8.86 7.11 0.26
N ALA A 54 7.75 7.44 -0.39
CA ALA A 54 7.75 8.11 -1.69
C ALA A 54 8.42 9.50 -1.62
N VAL A 55 8.14 10.28 -0.56
CA VAL A 55 8.79 11.58 -0.35
C VAL A 55 10.29 11.42 -0.13
N ALA A 56 10.72 10.45 0.68
CA ALA A 56 12.13 10.20 0.95
C ALA A 56 12.89 9.80 -0.32
N GLU A 57 12.32 8.89 -1.11
CA GLU A 57 12.88 8.45 -2.39
C GLU A 57 12.99 9.62 -3.38
N TYR A 58 11.93 10.40 -3.51
CA TYR A 58 11.93 11.58 -4.38
C TYR A 58 13.00 12.60 -3.97
N ARG A 59 13.13 12.91 -2.68
CA ARG A 59 14.15 13.84 -2.18
C ARG A 59 15.57 13.32 -2.42
N ALA A 60 15.80 12.02 -2.23
CA ALA A 60 17.10 11.41 -2.49
C ALA A 60 17.46 11.48 -3.99
N ALA A 61 16.50 11.17 -4.86
CA ALA A 61 16.68 11.27 -6.31
C ALA A 61 16.98 12.70 -6.75
N LEU A 62 16.27 13.69 -6.21
CA LEU A 62 16.49 15.10 -6.52
C LEU A 62 17.90 15.54 -6.09
N ALA A 63 18.32 15.24 -4.86
CA ALA A 63 19.65 15.58 -4.38
C ALA A 63 20.79 14.92 -5.17
N ALA A 64 20.56 13.71 -5.69
CA ALA A 64 21.56 12.98 -6.48
C ALA A 64 21.73 13.54 -7.91
N HIS A 65 20.68 14.10 -8.51
CA HIS A 65 20.68 14.51 -9.92
C HIS A 65 20.63 16.03 -10.13
N TRP A 66 20.30 16.80 -9.09
CA TRP A 66 20.15 18.25 -9.18
C TRP A 66 20.69 18.96 -7.92
N PRO A 67 22.03 19.11 -7.80
CA PRO A 67 22.69 19.75 -6.66
C PRO A 67 22.48 21.27 -6.61
#